data_AF-X1VB86-F1
#
_entry.id   AF-X1VB86-F1
#
_cell.length_a   1.000
_cell.length_b   1.000
_cell.length_c   1.000
_cell.angle_alpha   90.00
_cell.angle_beta   90.00
_cell.angle_gamma   90.00
#
_symmetry.space_group_name_H-M   'P 1'
#
loop_
_entity.id
_entity.type
_entity.pdbx_description
1 polymer ?
#
loop_
_entity_poly.entity_id
_entity_poly.type
_entity_poly.pdbx_seq_one_letter_code
_entity_poly.pdbx_strand_id
1 'polypeptide(L)'
;NCIINVNCSDHKGGGFYTIKGQISNCIISGNSASDYGGAMYLDYHSPTLLNCTFSGNSASEGNSMYNAESNPVLTNCILWDGWQGGIYNHYSAPVITYSNVQGGWPGTGNIDADPCFIEPGYWDANGVWIDGDYHLLPDSPCIDAGDPNYIAEPNETDLDGKPRIIGGRIDMGAYEAPIFAEARILPRTINLASKGKWITAFLWLPEDYNVADIDPNSIFLEDEIQPDEFSAD
;
A
#
# COMPACT_ATOMS: atom_id res chain seq x y z
N ASN A 1 1.17 12.04 -8.12
CA ASN A 1 1.91 11.57 -6.94
C ASN A 1 1.87 12.66 -5.87
N CYS A 2 1.01 12.49 -4.86
CA CYS A 2 0.90 13.40 -3.72
C CYS A 2 0.56 12.61 -2.45
N ILE A 3 0.99 13.11 -1.30
CA ILE A 3 0.51 12.66 0.01
C ILE A 3 -0.51 13.69 0.49
N ILE A 4 -1.69 13.22 0.87
CA ILE A 4 -2.81 14.07 1.31
C ILE A 4 -3.25 13.54 2.65
N ASN A 5 -2.73 14.16 3.71
CA ASN A 5 -2.95 13.69 5.06
C ASN A 5 -3.26 14.84 6.03
N VAL A 6 -3.90 14.47 7.14
CA VAL A 6 -4.18 15.37 8.29
C VAL A 6 -5.03 16.59 7.92
N ASN A 7 -5.87 16.47 6.89
CA ASN A 7 -6.83 17.50 6.58
C ASN A 7 -8.14 17.24 7.34
N CYS A 8 -8.68 18.28 7.95
CA CYS A 8 -9.88 18.23 8.79
C CYS A 8 -10.92 19.22 8.29
N SER A 9 -12.17 18.79 8.23
CA SER A 9 -13.32 19.61 7.86
C SER A 9 -14.44 19.45 8.89
N ASP A 10 -15.02 20.57 9.32
CA ASP A 10 -16.15 20.58 10.27
C ASP A 10 -17.47 20.06 9.66
N HIS A 11 -17.47 19.66 8.39
CA HIS A 11 -18.68 19.17 7.70
C HIS A 11 -18.36 18.07 6.67
N LYS A 12 -17.58 18.37 5.62
CA LYS A 12 -17.48 17.50 4.43
C LYS A 12 -16.08 17.50 3.83
N GLY A 13 -15.61 16.31 3.44
CA GLY A 13 -14.43 16.14 2.60
C GLY A 13 -13.15 16.66 3.26
N GLY A 14 -12.64 15.93 4.26
CA GLY A 14 -11.45 16.32 5.02
C GLY A 14 -10.26 16.61 4.10
N GLY A 15 -9.93 15.68 3.19
CA GLY A 15 -8.89 15.86 2.17
C GLY A 15 -9.38 16.61 0.92
N PHE A 16 -10.55 16.23 0.39
CA PHE A 16 -11.11 16.85 -0.82
C PHE A 16 -12.63 17.11 -0.73
N TYR A 17 -13.01 18.34 -1.08
CA TYR A 17 -14.40 18.72 -1.36
C TYR A 17 -14.57 18.90 -2.86
N THR A 18 -15.06 17.85 -3.54
CA THR A 18 -15.28 17.77 -5.00
C THR A 18 -14.01 17.80 -5.86
N ILE A 19 -13.91 16.84 -6.78
CA ILE A 19 -12.84 16.78 -7.78
C ILE A 19 -13.43 16.46 -9.15
N LYS A 20 -13.03 17.22 -10.17
CA LYS A 20 -13.20 16.87 -11.58
C LYS A 20 -11.82 16.50 -12.11
N GLY A 21 -11.57 15.22 -12.33
CA GLY A 21 -10.30 14.77 -12.90
C GLY A 21 -9.85 13.41 -12.39
N GLN A 22 -8.55 13.19 -12.51
CA GLN A 22 -7.87 11.98 -12.08
C GLN A 22 -7.04 12.25 -10.84
N ILE A 23 -7.10 11.35 -9.86
CA ILE A 23 -6.10 11.23 -8.79
C ILE A 23 -5.31 9.95 -9.05
N SER A 24 -4.00 10.05 -9.09
CA SER A 24 -3.14 8.89 -9.28
C SER A 24 -1.90 8.87 -8.40
N ASN A 25 -1.51 7.66 -7.99
CA ASN A 25 -0.31 7.38 -7.20
C ASN A 25 -0.25 8.23 -5.92
N CYS A 26 -1.35 8.24 -5.17
CA CYS A 26 -1.49 9.07 -3.98
C CYS A 26 -1.78 8.24 -2.73
N ILE A 27 -1.26 8.70 -1.60
CA ILE A 27 -1.70 8.25 -0.27
C ILE A 27 -2.64 9.30 0.27
N ILE A 28 -3.81 8.85 0.69
CA ILE A 28 -4.85 9.68 1.28
C ILE A 28 -5.14 9.10 2.66
N SER A 29 -4.52 9.66 3.69
CA SER A 29 -4.50 9.05 5.03
C SER A 29 -4.80 10.04 6.14
N GLY A 30 -5.40 9.59 7.23
CA GLY A 30 -5.59 10.45 8.42
C GLY A 30 -6.42 11.72 8.18
N ASN A 31 -7.26 11.76 7.15
CA ASN A 31 -8.16 12.88 6.93
C ASN A 31 -9.47 12.64 7.69
N SER A 32 -10.08 13.71 8.18
CA SER A 32 -11.30 13.61 8.97
C SER A 32 -12.37 14.62 8.56
N ALA A 33 -13.62 14.20 8.64
CA ALA A 33 -14.79 15.06 8.55
C ALA A 33 -15.79 14.67 9.63
N SER A 34 -16.56 15.62 10.16
CA SER A 34 -17.61 15.32 11.15
C SER A 34 -18.75 14.49 10.54
N ASP A 35 -19.23 14.86 9.35
CA ASP A 35 -20.41 14.24 8.77
C ASP A 35 -20.05 13.23 7.66
N TYR A 36 -19.46 13.70 6.56
CA TYR A 36 -19.39 12.91 5.32
C TYR A 36 -18.01 12.93 4.67
N GLY A 37 -17.51 11.76 4.28
CA GLY A 37 -16.34 11.65 3.41
C GLY A 37 -15.06 12.11 4.11
N GLY A 38 -14.52 11.30 5.03
CA GLY A 38 -13.34 11.68 5.82
C GLY A 38 -12.16 12.07 4.94
N ALA A 39 -11.90 11.28 3.90
CA ALA A 39 -11.00 11.67 2.83
C ALA A 39 -11.69 12.52 1.74
N MET A 40 -12.81 12.05 1.20
CA MET A 40 -13.41 12.61 0.00
C MET A 40 -14.93 12.70 0.08
N TYR A 41 -15.46 13.88 -0.22
CA TYR A 41 -16.89 14.07 -0.49
C TYR A 41 -17.11 14.44 -1.96
N LEU A 42 -17.89 13.62 -2.66
CA LEU A 42 -18.24 13.76 -4.08
C LEU A 42 -19.72 14.07 -4.22
N ASP A 43 -20.03 15.11 -4.99
CA ASP A 43 -21.40 15.64 -5.15
C ASP A 43 -21.60 16.10 -6.59
N TYR A 44 -22.34 15.34 -7.38
CA TYR A 44 -22.44 15.49 -8.85
C TYR A 44 -21.10 15.40 -9.61
N HIS A 45 -20.12 14.66 -9.08
CA HIS A 45 -18.76 14.56 -9.64
C HIS A 45 -18.23 13.12 -9.61
N SER A 46 -17.77 12.63 -10.76
CA SER A 46 -17.33 11.24 -10.95
C SER A 46 -15.85 11.17 -11.36
N PRO A 47 -14.91 11.38 -10.43
CA PRO A 47 -13.48 11.30 -10.71
C PRO A 47 -13.01 9.87 -11.00
N THR A 48 -11.82 9.77 -11.60
CA THR A 48 -11.07 8.51 -11.70
C THR A 48 -9.97 8.50 -10.65
N LEU A 49 -9.86 7.40 -9.91
CA LEU A 49 -8.78 7.15 -8.97
C LEU A 49 -7.99 5.94 -9.44
N LEU A 50 -6.67 6.08 -9.48
CA LEU A 50 -5.76 5.08 -10.01
C LEU A 50 -4.60 4.89 -9.05
N ASN A 51 -4.27 3.66 -8.65
CA ASN A 51 -3.08 3.38 -7.83
C ASN A 51 -3.04 4.22 -6.54
N CYS A 52 -4.16 4.35 -5.83
CA CYS A 52 -4.25 5.17 -4.62
C CYS A 52 -4.42 4.29 -3.38
N THR A 53 -3.85 4.73 -2.26
CA THR A 53 -4.00 4.06 -0.96
C THR A 53 -4.77 4.97 0.00
N PHE A 54 -5.85 4.47 0.58
CA PHE A 54 -6.66 5.12 1.61
C PHE A 54 -6.55 4.36 2.93
N SER A 55 -6.18 5.08 4.01
CA SER A 55 -6.00 4.47 5.34
C SER A 55 -6.16 5.47 6.50
N GLY A 56 -6.82 5.02 7.57
CA GLY A 56 -7.18 5.80 8.76
C GLY A 56 -7.93 7.11 8.52
N ASN A 57 -8.68 7.25 7.42
CA ASN A 57 -9.61 8.37 7.28
C ASN A 57 -10.88 8.14 8.12
N SER A 58 -11.56 9.21 8.53
CA SER A 58 -12.70 9.11 9.48
C SER A 58 -13.82 10.09 9.17
N ALA A 59 -15.06 9.60 9.11
CA ALA A 59 -16.27 10.42 9.09
C ALA A 59 -17.46 9.65 9.68
N SER A 60 -18.59 10.33 9.94
CA SER A 60 -19.82 9.63 10.36
C SER A 60 -20.33 8.69 9.27
N GLU A 61 -20.27 9.09 8.01
CA GLU A 61 -20.58 8.24 6.85
C GLU A 61 -19.51 8.38 5.77
N GLY A 62 -19.02 7.24 5.29
CA GLY A 62 -17.96 7.20 4.27
C GLY A 62 -16.61 7.67 4.82
N ASN A 63 -15.96 6.85 5.66
CA ASN A 63 -14.64 7.15 6.20
C ASN A 63 -13.64 7.58 5.13
N SER A 64 -13.52 6.81 4.05
CA SER A 64 -12.77 7.23 2.86
C SER A 64 -13.59 8.19 2.01
N MET A 65 -14.76 7.74 1.54
CA MET A 65 -15.44 8.39 0.43
C MET A 65 -16.95 8.41 0.63
N TYR A 66 -17.55 9.57 0.43
CA TYR A 66 -19.00 9.73 0.35
C TYR A 66 -19.40 10.19 -1.05
N ASN A 67 -20.26 9.44 -1.72
CA ASN A 67 -20.70 9.69 -3.09
C ASN A 67 -22.18 10.11 -3.13
N ALA A 68 -22.47 11.39 -3.36
CA ALA A 68 -23.80 11.92 -3.67
C ALA A 68 -23.95 12.10 -5.19
N GLU A 69 -24.87 11.35 -5.79
CA GLU A 69 -25.19 11.44 -7.23
C GLU A 69 -23.92 11.41 -8.11
N SER A 70 -22.98 10.55 -7.73
CA SER A 70 -21.60 10.52 -8.21
C SER A 70 -21.14 9.07 -8.43
N ASN A 71 -20.52 8.77 -9.57
CA ASN A 71 -20.11 7.40 -9.93
C ASN A 71 -18.60 7.36 -10.21
N PRO A 72 -17.74 7.52 -9.19
CA PRO A 72 -16.30 7.49 -9.40
C PRO A 72 -15.84 6.13 -9.90
N VAL A 73 -14.70 6.12 -10.61
CA VAL A 73 -14.05 4.90 -11.10
C VAL A 73 -12.76 4.69 -10.34
N LEU A 74 -12.58 3.54 -9.71
CA LEU A 74 -11.40 3.19 -8.93
C LEU A 74 -10.74 1.96 -9.55
N THR A 75 -9.45 2.06 -9.86
CA THR A 75 -8.64 0.96 -10.38
C THR A 75 -7.31 0.88 -9.65
N ASN A 76 -6.86 -0.33 -9.30
CA ASN A 76 -5.59 -0.56 -8.59
C ASN A 76 -5.50 0.18 -7.26
N CYS A 77 -6.61 0.43 -6.57
CA CYS A 77 -6.59 1.15 -5.31
C CYS A 77 -6.55 0.18 -4.12
N ILE A 78 -6.03 0.65 -2.98
CA ILE A 78 -6.24 0.04 -1.67
C ILE A 78 -7.12 0.98 -0.84
N LEU A 79 -8.22 0.47 -0.30
CA LEU A 79 -9.11 1.19 0.60
C LEU A 79 -9.31 0.38 1.89
N TRP A 80 -8.64 0.83 2.96
CA TRP A 80 -8.54 0.11 4.23
C TRP A 80 -8.97 0.98 5.43
N ASP A 81 -10.11 1.66 5.28
CA ASP A 81 -10.68 2.62 6.24
C ASP A 81 -11.88 2.07 7.04
N GLY A 82 -11.95 0.74 7.22
CA GLY A 82 -12.99 0.09 7.99
C GLY A 82 -14.10 -0.51 7.13
N TRP A 83 -15.34 -0.50 7.66
CA TRP A 83 -16.46 -1.20 7.04
C TRP A 83 -16.71 -0.73 5.59
N GLN A 84 -16.77 -1.70 4.67
CA GLN A 84 -16.90 -1.45 3.22
C GLN A 84 -15.83 -0.48 2.68
N GLY A 85 -14.61 -0.51 3.22
CA GLY A 85 -13.49 0.31 2.76
C GLY A 85 -13.76 1.79 2.96
N GLY A 86 -14.66 2.14 3.88
CA GLY A 86 -15.04 3.52 4.13
C GLY A 86 -15.81 4.19 2.98
N ILE A 87 -16.44 3.44 2.08
CA ILE A 87 -17.21 4.01 0.96
C ILE A 87 -18.70 4.03 1.30
N TYR A 88 -19.34 5.18 1.13
CA TYR A 88 -20.78 5.35 1.24
C TYR A 88 -21.37 5.93 -0.04
N ASN A 89 -22.52 5.41 -0.47
CA ASN A 89 -23.18 5.79 -1.72
C ASN A 89 -24.62 6.26 -1.49
N HIS A 90 -24.91 7.48 -1.94
CA HIS A 90 -26.24 8.07 -1.98
C HIS A 90 -26.63 8.38 -3.43
N TYR A 91 -27.52 7.54 -3.99
CA TYR A 91 -27.89 7.55 -5.42
C TYR A 91 -26.67 7.43 -6.36
N SER A 92 -25.73 6.57 -5.97
CA SER A 92 -24.40 6.44 -6.59
C SER A 92 -24.03 4.97 -6.78
N ALA A 93 -23.30 4.68 -7.86
CA ALA A 93 -22.82 3.37 -8.24
C ALA A 93 -21.37 3.47 -8.75
N PRO A 94 -20.38 3.56 -7.85
CA PRO A 94 -18.98 3.59 -8.24
C PRO A 94 -18.59 2.29 -8.94
N VAL A 95 -17.63 2.39 -9.88
CA VAL A 95 -17.05 1.23 -10.56
C VAL A 95 -15.68 0.99 -9.97
N ILE A 96 -15.50 -0.15 -9.31
CA ILE A 96 -14.25 -0.52 -8.66
C ILE A 96 -13.73 -1.80 -9.30
N THR A 97 -12.49 -1.80 -9.79
CA THR A 97 -11.85 -2.97 -10.40
C THR A 97 -10.40 -3.09 -9.96
N TYR A 98 -9.88 -4.32 -9.92
CA TYR A 98 -8.50 -4.63 -9.56
C TYR A 98 -8.03 -3.88 -8.31
N SER A 99 -8.90 -3.74 -7.31
CA SER A 99 -8.63 -2.97 -6.10
C SER A 99 -8.83 -3.83 -4.85
N ASN A 100 -8.06 -3.55 -3.81
CA ASN A 100 -8.25 -4.16 -2.50
C ASN A 100 -9.14 -3.24 -1.65
N VAL A 101 -10.37 -3.66 -1.38
CA VAL A 101 -11.33 -2.82 -0.65
C VAL A 101 -11.94 -3.62 0.49
N GLN A 102 -11.69 -3.15 1.70
CA GLN A 102 -12.17 -3.80 2.91
C GLN A 102 -13.68 -4.04 2.86
N GLY A 103 -14.15 -5.21 3.28
CA GLY A 103 -15.58 -5.53 3.31
C GLY A 103 -16.19 -5.99 1.98
N GLY A 104 -15.36 -6.38 1.01
CA GLY A 104 -15.77 -7.30 -0.06
C GLY A 104 -16.47 -6.65 -1.24
N TRP A 105 -15.92 -5.55 -1.78
CA TRP A 105 -16.57 -4.84 -2.88
C TRP A 105 -16.61 -5.64 -4.19
N PRO A 106 -17.80 -5.71 -4.84
CA PRO A 106 -17.92 -6.41 -6.10
C PRO A 106 -17.16 -5.68 -7.21
N GLY A 107 -16.57 -6.43 -8.13
CA GLY A 107 -15.87 -5.90 -9.30
C GLY A 107 -14.82 -6.88 -9.82
N THR A 108 -14.46 -6.74 -11.09
CA THR A 108 -13.43 -7.59 -11.70
C THR A 108 -12.11 -7.42 -10.97
N GLY A 109 -11.52 -8.52 -10.52
CA GLY A 109 -10.19 -8.53 -9.90
C GLY A 109 -10.09 -7.84 -8.54
N ASN A 110 -11.21 -7.42 -7.94
CA ASN A 110 -11.19 -6.89 -6.58
C ASN A 110 -10.90 -8.00 -5.57
N ILE A 111 -10.22 -7.61 -4.49
CA ILE A 111 -9.92 -8.47 -3.36
C ILE A 111 -10.37 -7.77 -2.06
N ASP A 112 -10.52 -8.56 -1.00
CA ASP A 112 -10.82 -8.11 0.36
C ASP A 112 -9.94 -8.92 1.31
N ALA A 113 -8.71 -8.45 1.49
CA ALA A 113 -7.71 -9.08 2.32
C ALA A 113 -6.82 -8.01 2.93
N ASP A 114 -6.24 -8.30 4.11
CA ASP A 114 -5.31 -7.37 4.76
C ASP A 114 -4.20 -6.96 3.76
N PRO A 115 -4.03 -5.65 3.48
CA PRO A 115 -2.97 -5.17 2.59
C PRO A 115 -1.56 -5.47 3.09
N CYS A 116 -1.38 -5.84 4.37
CA CYS A 116 -0.09 -6.11 4.98
C CYS A 116 0.88 -4.92 4.82
N PHE A 117 0.43 -3.72 5.20
CA PHE A 117 1.31 -2.54 5.28
C PHE A 117 2.42 -2.77 6.32
N ILE A 118 3.61 -2.21 6.10
CA ILE A 118 4.73 -2.27 7.07
C ILE A 118 4.30 -1.71 8.42
N GLU A 119 3.73 -0.50 8.43
CA GLU A 119 3.23 0.15 9.65
C GLU A 119 2.09 1.10 9.27
N PRO A 120 0.81 0.68 9.33
CA PRO A 120 -0.29 1.60 9.00
C PRO A 120 -0.37 2.75 10.01
N GLY A 121 -0.67 3.96 9.51
CA GLY A 121 -0.91 5.12 10.38
C GLY A 121 -2.14 4.93 11.29
N TYR A 122 -2.18 5.67 12.39
CA TYR A 122 -3.27 5.59 13.38
C TYR A 122 -3.55 6.92 14.08
N TRP A 123 -4.76 7.06 14.63
CA TRP A 123 -5.12 8.16 15.52
C TRP A 123 -4.72 7.82 16.96
N ASP A 124 -3.91 8.67 17.60
CA ASP A 124 -3.51 8.49 18.99
C ASP A 124 -4.69 8.77 19.96
N ALA A 125 -4.46 8.55 21.26
CA ALA A 125 -5.47 8.76 22.30
C ALA A 125 -5.94 10.22 22.43
N ASN A 126 -5.21 11.17 21.85
CA ASN A 126 -5.53 12.60 21.84
C ASN A 126 -6.21 13.04 20.53
N GLY A 127 -6.46 12.12 19.59
CA GLY A 127 -7.02 12.44 18.28
C GLY A 127 -6.01 13.10 17.34
N VAL A 128 -4.71 12.84 17.51
CA VAL A 128 -3.65 13.25 16.59
C VAL A 128 -3.33 12.11 15.64
N TRP A 129 -3.29 12.38 14.34
CA TRP A 129 -2.86 11.41 13.34
C TRP A 129 -1.34 11.20 13.40
N ILE A 130 -0.94 9.94 13.60
CA ILE A 130 0.43 9.48 13.44
C ILE A 130 0.50 8.75 12.11
N ASP A 131 1.18 9.35 11.13
CA ASP A 131 1.30 8.74 9.80
C ASP A 131 2.20 7.51 9.83
N GLY A 132 1.97 6.61 8.88
CA GLY A 132 2.62 5.30 8.82
C GLY A 132 3.42 5.07 7.54
N ASP A 133 3.95 3.86 7.43
CA ASP A 133 4.58 3.29 6.25
C ASP A 133 3.62 2.33 5.53
N TYR A 134 3.13 2.75 4.36
CA TYR A 134 2.17 2.00 3.55
C TYR A 134 2.83 1.15 2.46
N HIS A 135 4.15 0.95 2.51
CA HIS A 135 4.77 -0.09 1.69
C HIS A 135 4.20 -1.47 2.05
N LEU A 136 4.16 -2.35 1.06
CA LEU A 136 3.61 -3.70 1.20
C LEU A 136 4.69 -4.66 1.74
N LEU A 137 4.32 -5.48 2.73
CA LEU A 137 5.14 -6.60 3.20
C LEU A 137 5.18 -7.75 2.17
N PRO A 138 6.19 -8.65 2.22
CA PRO A 138 6.40 -9.69 1.21
C PRO A 138 5.20 -10.61 0.90
N ASP A 139 4.34 -10.86 1.89
CA ASP A 139 3.18 -11.75 1.76
C ASP A 139 1.88 -10.97 1.45
N SER A 140 1.98 -9.68 1.08
CA SER A 140 0.81 -8.87 0.79
C SER A 140 0.02 -9.42 -0.40
N PRO A 141 -1.32 -9.54 -0.30
CA PRO A 141 -2.17 -9.94 -1.42
C PRO A 141 -2.30 -8.85 -2.49
N CYS A 142 -1.76 -7.65 -2.25
CA CYS A 142 -1.78 -6.52 -3.18
C CYS A 142 -0.61 -6.55 -4.19
N ILE A 143 0.41 -7.37 -3.95
CA ILE A 143 1.59 -7.49 -4.82
C ILE A 143 1.19 -8.25 -6.10
N ASP A 144 1.62 -7.74 -7.25
CA ASP A 144 1.34 -8.26 -8.60
C ASP A 144 -0.16 -8.52 -8.85
N ALA A 145 -1.04 -7.75 -8.18
CA ALA A 145 -2.48 -8.03 -8.12
C ALA A 145 -3.36 -7.04 -8.89
N GLY A 146 -2.81 -5.90 -9.34
CA GLY A 146 -3.53 -4.85 -10.07
C GLY A 146 -3.95 -5.24 -11.50
N ASP A 147 -4.41 -4.31 -12.33
CA ASP A 147 -4.95 -4.59 -13.66
C ASP A 147 -3.89 -5.32 -14.54
N PRO A 148 -4.15 -6.55 -15.03
CA PRO A 148 -3.21 -7.30 -15.87
C PRO A 148 -2.97 -6.65 -17.24
N ASN A 149 -3.78 -5.68 -17.64
CA ASN A 149 -3.61 -4.92 -18.88
C ASN A 149 -3.00 -3.53 -18.63
N TYR A 150 -2.54 -3.24 -17.41
CA TYR A 150 -1.88 -1.98 -17.13
C TYR A 150 -0.60 -1.87 -17.96
N ILE A 151 -0.46 -0.74 -18.66
CA ILE A 151 0.74 -0.42 -19.43
C ILE A 151 1.27 0.89 -18.86
N ALA A 152 2.42 0.81 -18.19
CA ALA A 152 3.07 1.99 -17.64
C ALA A 152 3.57 2.91 -18.77
N GLU A 153 3.37 4.20 -18.61
CA GLU A 153 3.95 5.21 -19.51
C GLU A 153 5.49 5.25 -19.36
N PRO A 154 6.25 5.73 -20.36
CA PRO A 154 7.70 5.85 -20.24
C PRO A 154 8.12 6.69 -19.03
N ASN A 155 8.90 6.09 -18.13
CA ASN A 155 9.34 6.68 -16.85
C ASN A 155 8.20 6.97 -15.87
N GLU A 156 7.06 6.31 -16.01
CA GLU A 156 6.03 6.35 -14.97
C GLU A 156 6.54 5.67 -13.70
N THR A 157 6.37 6.37 -12.58
CA THR A 157 6.88 5.95 -11.29
C THR A 157 5.81 5.96 -10.20
N ASP A 158 5.98 5.08 -9.23
CA ASP A 158 5.23 5.07 -7.98
C ASP A 158 5.59 6.28 -7.10
N LEU A 159 5.06 6.30 -5.88
CA LEU A 159 5.30 7.41 -4.97
C LEU A 159 6.76 7.52 -4.48
N ASP A 160 7.52 6.43 -4.57
CA ASP A 160 8.95 6.33 -4.23
C ASP A 160 9.87 6.71 -5.41
N GLY A 161 9.31 6.95 -6.60
CA GLY A 161 10.09 7.19 -7.81
C GLY A 161 10.60 5.90 -8.47
N LYS A 162 10.10 4.72 -8.07
CA LYS A 162 10.39 3.43 -8.70
C LYS A 162 9.44 3.17 -9.87
N PRO A 163 9.82 2.42 -10.91
CA PRO A 163 8.92 2.10 -12.02
C PRO A 163 7.60 1.49 -11.55
N ARG A 164 6.46 1.84 -12.17
CA ARG A 164 5.11 1.34 -11.81
C ARG A 164 4.83 -0.13 -12.11
N ILE A 165 5.79 -0.86 -12.66
CA ILE A 165 5.69 -2.31 -12.84
C ILE A 165 7.02 -2.90 -12.43
N ILE A 166 7.03 -3.51 -11.25
CA ILE A 166 8.09 -4.41 -10.75
C ILE A 166 7.45 -5.81 -10.71
N GLY A 167 8.20 -6.90 -10.89
CA GLY A 167 7.58 -8.24 -10.86
C GLY A 167 6.81 -8.65 -12.12
N GLY A 168 6.42 -7.70 -12.96
CA GLY A 168 5.77 -7.93 -14.25
C GLY A 168 4.28 -7.57 -14.28
N ARG A 169 3.65 -7.38 -13.12
CA ARG A 169 2.30 -6.85 -12.99
C ARG A 169 2.27 -5.72 -11.97
N ILE A 170 1.44 -4.72 -12.21
CA ILE A 170 1.32 -3.58 -11.29
C ILE A 170 0.75 -4.02 -9.94
N ASP A 171 1.27 -3.46 -8.86
CA ASP A 171 0.72 -3.62 -7.52
C ASP A 171 -0.54 -2.78 -7.33
N MET A 172 -1.42 -3.23 -6.43
CA MET A 172 -2.49 -2.36 -5.94
C MET A 172 -1.92 -1.32 -4.97
N GLY A 173 -2.38 -0.08 -5.08
CA GLY A 173 -2.02 1.03 -4.19
C GLY A 173 -0.93 1.95 -4.75
N ALA A 174 -0.45 2.85 -3.89
CA ALA A 174 0.45 3.95 -4.25
C ALA A 174 1.91 3.57 -4.47
N TYR A 175 2.33 2.39 -3.99
CA TYR A 175 3.71 1.89 -4.05
C TYR A 175 3.79 0.62 -4.88
N GLU A 176 4.95 0.39 -5.49
CA GLU A 176 5.35 -0.92 -5.99
C GLU A 176 6.29 -1.58 -4.97
N ALA A 177 6.02 -2.82 -4.64
CA ALA A 177 6.87 -3.63 -3.81
C ALA A 177 8.13 -4.05 -4.59
N PRO A 178 9.29 -4.12 -3.91
CA PRO A 178 10.47 -4.69 -4.52
C PRO A 178 10.27 -6.20 -4.75
N ILE A 179 11.12 -6.78 -5.60
CA ILE A 179 11.21 -8.23 -5.72
C ILE A 179 11.80 -8.78 -4.42
N PHE A 180 11.02 -9.54 -3.67
CA PHE A 180 11.50 -10.19 -2.46
C PHE A 180 12.25 -11.48 -2.77
N ALA A 181 13.36 -11.68 -2.07
CA ALA A 181 14.16 -12.89 -2.14
C ALA A 181 14.51 -13.37 -0.72
N GLU A 182 14.46 -14.67 -0.47
CA GLU A 182 14.74 -15.24 0.85
C GLU A 182 16.20 -15.71 0.93
N ALA A 183 16.96 -15.18 1.88
CA ALA A 183 18.27 -15.70 2.24
C ALA A 183 18.18 -16.57 3.51
N ARG A 184 18.47 -17.87 3.42
CA ARG A 184 18.41 -18.77 4.58
C ARG A 184 19.80 -19.12 5.11
N ILE A 185 20.00 -18.88 6.40
CA ILE A 185 21.15 -19.36 7.17
C ILE A 185 20.68 -20.58 7.98
N LEU A 186 21.27 -21.75 7.73
CA LEU A 186 20.90 -23.02 8.36
C LEU A 186 22.15 -23.64 9.01
N PRO A 187 22.06 -24.58 9.96
CA PRO A 187 23.26 -25.18 10.55
C PRO A 187 24.27 -25.77 9.52
N ARG A 188 23.78 -26.23 8.35
CA ARG A 188 24.63 -26.68 7.23
C ARG A 188 25.38 -25.56 6.50
N THR A 189 24.96 -24.31 6.67
CA THR A 189 25.62 -23.13 6.12
C THR A 189 26.79 -22.68 6.98
N ILE A 190 26.90 -23.17 8.22
CA ILE A 190 28.10 -23.02 9.04
C ILE A 190 29.19 -23.86 8.39
N ASN A 191 30.18 -23.18 7.80
CA ASN A 191 31.29 -23.87 7.20
C ASN A 191 32.17 -24.47 8.30
N LEU A 192 32.00 -25.76 8.58
CA LEU A 192 32.79 -26.47 9.59
C LEU A 192 34.29 -26.48 9.25
N ALA A 193 34.66 -26.45 7.97
CA ALA A 193 36.06 -26.35 7.54
C ALA A 193 36.68 -24.98 7.87
N SER A 194 35.87 -23.91 7.92
CA SER A 194 36.32 -22.61 8.44
C SER A 194 36.26 -22.50 9.96
N LYS A 195 35.80 -23.55 10.65
CA LYS A 195 35.48 -23.53 12.10
C LYS A 195 34.43 -22.46 12.45
N GLY A 196 33.48 -22.21 11.54
CA GLY A 196 32.39 -21.24 11.77
C GLY A 196 32.76 -19.78 11.50
N LYS A 197 33.95 -19.50 10.96
CA LYS A 197 34.36 -18.13 10.57
C LYS A 197 33.67 -17.60 9.31
N TRP A 198 33.07 -18.50 8.53
CA TRP A 198 32.37 -18.17 7.29
C TRP A 198 31.05 -18.92 7.25
N ILE A 199 30.01 -18.22 6.81
CA ILE A 199 28.70 -18.80 6.53
C ILE A 199 28.47 -18.86 5.01
N THR A 200 27.74 -19.87 4.55
CA THR A 200 27.29 -19.99 3.16
C THR A 200 25.80 -19.65 3.06
N ALA A 201 25.43 -18.44 2.68
CA ALA A 201 24.03 -18.11 2.47
C ALA A 201 23.52 -18.75 1.16
N PHE A 202 22.30 -19.28 1.18
CA PHE A 202 21.57 -19.64 -0.02
C PHE A 202 20.47 -18.59 -0.22
N LEU A 203 20.39 -18.04 -1.43
CA LEU A 203 19.36 -17.08 -1.83
C LEU A 203 18.39 -17.79 -2.78
N TRP A 204 17.10 -17.71 -2.46
CA TRP A 204 16.02 -18.18 -3.33
C TRP A 204 15.35 -16.99 -3.99
N LEU A 205 15.23 -17.06 -5.31
CA LEU A 205 14.54 -16.07 -6.14
C LEU A 205 13.14 -16.58 -6.52
N PRO A 206 12.18 -15.67 -6.82
CA PRO A 206 10.89 -16.06 -7.37
C PRO A 206 11.02 -16.74 -8.74
N GLU A 207 9.95 -17.42 -9.20
CA GLU A 207 9.97 -18.35 -10.35
C GLU A 207 10.47 -17.73 -11.67
N ASP A 208 10.28 -16.41 -11.85
CA ASP A 208 10.69 -15.68 -13.06
C ASP A 208 12.07 -14.99 -12.96
N TYR A 209 12.75 -15.13 -11.81
CA TYR A 209 14.04 -14.49 -11.55
C TYR A 209 15.16 -15.53 -11.46
N ASN A 210 16.30 -15.20 -12.04
CA ASN A 210 17.45 -16.08 -12.11
C ASN A 210 18.70 -15.43 -11.49
N VAL A 211 19.70 -16.26 -11.20
CA VAL A 211 20.92 -15.82 -10.50
C VAL A 211 21.70 -14.74 -11.26
N ALA A 212 21.56 -14.65 -12.58
CA ALA A 212 22.22 -13.61 -13.38
C ALA A 212 21.56 -12.23 -13.23
N ASP A 213 20.35 -12.14 -12.67
CA ASP A 213 19.65 -10.89 -12.40
C ASP A 213 20.17 -10.21 -11.12
N ILE A 214 20.96 -10.93 -10.31
CA ILE A 214 21.58 -10.41 -9.09
C ILE A 214 22.91 -9.74 -9.47
N ASP A 215 23.07 -8.46 -9.14
CA ASP A 215 24.40 -7.83 -9.09
C ASP A 215 25.12 -8.27 -7.80
N PRO A 216 26.18 -9.10 -7.87
CA PRO A 216 26.85 -9.56 -6.65
C PRO A 216 27.51 -8.43 -5.87
N ASN A 217 27.76 -7.27 -6.49
CA ASN A 217 28.37 -6.11 -5.84
C ASN A 217 27.36 -5.31 -5.00
N SER A 218 26.06 -5.59 -5.10
CA SER A 218 25.02 -4.98 -4.28
C SER A 218 24.66 -5.79 -3.04
N ILE A 219 25.33 -6.94 -2.83
CA ILE A 219 25.19 -7.74 -1.61
C ILE A 219 26.13 -7.18 -0.54
N PHE A 220 25.58 -6.42 0.40
CA PHE A 220 26.31 -5.89 1.55
C PHE A 220 26.09 -6.81 2.77
N LEU A 221 27.16 -7.07 3.51
CA LEU A 221 27.09 -7.70 4.82
C LEU A 221 27.31 -6.59 5.85
N GLU A 222 26.25 -6.18 6.53
CA GLU A 222 26.35 -5.25 7.66
C GLU A 222 26.42 -6.05 8.97
N ASP A 223 27.38 -5.71 9.81
CA ASP A 223 27.66 -6.39 11.07
C ASP A 223 27.24 -5.44 12.20
N GLU A 224 26.19 -5.78 12.96
CA GLU A 224 25.97 -5.19 14.28
C GLU A 224 25.41 -6.25 15.24
N ILE A 225 26.32 -6.92 15.95
CA ILE A 225 25.98 -7.70 17.14
C ILE A 225 26.28 -6.80 18.33
N GLN A 226 25.24 -6.23 18.95
CA GLN A 226 25.37 -5.60 20.25
C GLN A 226 25.83 -6.65 21.26
N PRO A 227 26.79 -6.34 22.15
CA PRO A 227 27.23 -7.29 23.16
C PRO A 227 26.08 -7.59 24.11
N ASP A 228 25.56 -8.81 24.08
CA ASP A 228 24.77 -9.34 25.20
C ASP A 228 25.68 -9.35 26.43
N GLU A 229 25.35 -8.54 27.44
CA GLU A 229 25.96 -8.56 28.76
C GLU A 229 25.65 -9.89 29.46
N PHE A 230 26.36 -10.96 29.08
CA PHE A 230 26.43 -12.17 29.90
C PHE A 230 27.36 -11.91 31.08
N SER A 231 26.80 -11.45 32.19
CA SER A 231 27.44 -11.60 33.50
C SER A 231 27.43 -13.09 33.86
N ALA A 232 28.61 -13.72 33.83
CA ALA A 232 28.81 -15.00 34.47
C ALA A 232 28.85 -14.79 35.99
N ASP A 233 27.82 -15.29 36.69
CA ASP A 233 27.94 -15.70 38.10
C ASP A 233 28.37 -17.18 38.17
#